data_AF-A0AAW1BKV7-F1
#
_entry.id   AF-A0AAW1BKV7-F1
#
_cell.length_a   1.000
_cell.length_b   1.000
_cell.length_c   1.000
_cell.angle_alpha   90.00
_cell.angle_beta   90.00
_cell.angle_gamma   90.00
#
_symmetry.space_group_name_H-M   'P 1'
#
loop_
_entity.id
_entity.type
_entity.pdbx_description
1 polymer ?
#
loop_
_entity_poly.entity_id
_entity_poly.type
_entity_poly.pdbx_seq_one_letter_code
_entity_poly.pdbx_strand_id
1 'polypeptide(L)'
;MKPYQKELTLDEPPHTCWSGICGYPQLVSQVHVISASGLKNQGSEEGVDPYVIIKCEGEKVQSPVLKNTLTPEFDVKGLFYRKKPGKPVIIQIWNHNLITDEFLGEVAMAGDPNELHPLHILHLQERGNKRVSELPGVLKVQLLSSNVLTSI
;
A
#
# COMPACT_ATOMS: atom_id res chain seq x y z
N MET A 1 21.65 3.53 -14.96
CA MET A 1 20.34 3.22 -14.37
C MET A 1 20.61 2.33 -13.17
N LYS A 2 20.61 2.89 -11.95
CA LYS A 2 20.88 2.11 -10.73
C LYS A 2 19.55 1.63 -10.17
N PRO A 3 19.36 0.33 -9.88
CA PRO A 3 18.17 -0.12 -9.17
C PRO A 3 18.17 0.53 -7.79
N TYR A 4 17.08 1.22 -7.46
CA TYR A 4 16.88 1.81 -6.13
C TYR A 4 16.40 0.70 -5.20
N GLN A 5 17.27 -0.27 -4.89
CA GLN A 5 17.03 -1.21 -3.81
C GLN A 5 17.33 -0.48 -2.50
N LYS A 6 16.28 0.01 -1.85
CA LYS A 6 16.36 0.39 -0.45
C LYS A 6 16.41 -0.93 0.33
N GLU A 7 17.62 -1.33 0.73
CA GLU A 7 17.82 -2.52 1.57
C GLU A 7 16.94 -2.38 2.82
N LEU A 8 16.03 -3.35 3.01
CA LEU A 8 15.16 -3.50 4.18
C LEU A 8 16.00 -3.97 5.36
N THR A 9 16.85 -3.09 5.89
CA THR A 9 17.47 -3.26 7.21
C THR A 9 16.50 -2.77 8.26
N LEU A 10 15.41 -3.51 8.46
CA LEU A 10 14.66 -3.43 9.69
C LEU A 10 14.82 -4.77 10.40
N ASP A 11 16.01 -4.95 10.98
CA ASP A 11 16.15 -5.90 12.09
C ASP A 11 15.03 -5.63 13.09
N GLU A 12 14.48 -6.71 13.63
CA GLU A 12 13.41 -6.78 14.62
C GLU A 12 13.26 -5.49 15.45
N PRO A 13 12.04 -4.92 15.60
CA PRO A 13 11.87 -3.68 16.32
C PRO A 13 12.54 -3.78 17.70
N PRO A 14 13.55 -2.94 17.99
CA PRO A 14 14.38 -3.14 19.17
C PRO A 14 13.51 -3.08 20.42
N HIS A 15 13.75 -4.01 21.35
CA HIS A 15 13.15 -4.04 22.70
C HIS A 15 13.58 -2.80 23.49
N THR A 16 13.07 -1.62 23.13
CA THR A 16 13.28 -0.39 23.89
C THR A 16 12.04 -0.13 24.74
N CYS A 17 12.24 0.45 25.92
CA CYS A 17 11.26 0.65 27.00
C CYS A 17 10.05 1.54 26.63
N TRP A 18 9.75 1.71 25.35
CA TRP A 18 8.55 2.35 24.79
C TRP A 18 7.37 1.37 24.62
N SER A 19 7.54 0.10 25.00
CA SER A 19 6.48 -0.92 25.02
C SER A 19 5.39 -0.68 26.07
N GLY A 20 5.63 0.20 27.06
CA GLY A 20 4.70 0.45 28.17
C GLY A 20 3.46 1.28 27.84
N ILE A 21 3.42 2.02 26.73
CA ILE A 21 2.30 2.95 26.42
C ILE A 21 1.60 2.64 25.08
N CYS A 22 2.28 2.01 24.12
CA CYS A 22 1.75 1.82 22.76
C CYS A 22 1.56 0.35 22.33
N GLY A 23 1.98 -0.61 23.16
CA GLY A 23 1.92 -2.05 22.85
C GLY A 23 3.08 -2.56 21.97
N TYR A 24 3.27 -3.88 21.98
CA TYR A 24 4.24 -4.61 21.15
C TYR A 24 3.56 -5.08 19.84
N PRO A 25 4.27 -5.14 18.71
CA PRO A 25 3.72 -5.73 17.49
C PRO A 25 3.24 -7.16 17.73
N GLN A 26 2.07 -7.49 17.18
CA GLN A 26 1.48 -8.83 17.29
C GLN A 26 1.41 -9.53 15.94
N LEU A 27 1.60 -8.77 14.86
CA LEU A 27 1.50 -9.21 13.50
C LEU A 27 2.57 -8.49 12.69
N VAL A 28 3.16 -9.15 11.71
CA VAL A 28 3.95 -8.53 10.66
C VAL A 28 3.20 -8.72 9.34
N SER A 29 3.16 -7.68 8.51
CA SER A 29 2.54 -7.73 7.18
C SER A 29 3.52 -7.26 6.12
N GLN A 30 3.80 -8.11 5.13
CA GLN A 30 4.47 -7.72 3.89
C GLN A 30 3.43 -7.46 2.82
N VAL A 31 3.51 -6.25 2.27
CA VAL A 31 2.64 -5.76 1.20
C VAL A 31 3.52 -5.62 -0.04
N HIS A 32 3.08 -6.14 -1.16
CA HIS A 32 3.71 -5.95 -2.45
C HIS A 32 2.67 -5.42 -3.45
N VAL A 33 2.74 -4.14 -3.74
CA VAL A 33 1.90 -3.53 -4.77
C VAL A 33 2.56 -3.78 -6.11
N ILE A 34 1.95 -4.63 -6.93
CA ILE A 34 2.50 -5.10 -8.20
C ILE A 34 2.19 -4.07 -9.28
N SER A 35 0.90 -3.85 -9.55
CA SER A 35 0.45 -2.99 -10.63
C SER A 35 -0.96 -2.48 -10.42
N ALA A 36 -1.33 -1.46 -11.18
CA ALA A 36 -2.72 -1.08 -11.39
C ALA A 36 -3.05 -1.06 -12.89
N SER A 37 -4.33 -1.14 -13.23
CA SER A 37 -4.80 -0.96 -14.60
C SER A 37 -6.15 -0.27 -14.63
N GLY A 38 -6.48 0.35 -15.76
CA GLY A 38 -7.76 1.03 -15.95
C GLY A 38 -7.95 2.27 -15.08
N LEU A 39 -6.85 2.93 -14.69
CA LEU A 39 -6.91 4.15 -13.89
C LEU A 39 -7.72 5.24 -14.61
N LYS A 40 -8.43 6.05 -13.83
CA LYS A 40 -9.21 7.17 -14.37
C LYS A 40 -8.27 8.21 -15.01
N ASN A 41 -8.43 8.47 -16.29
CA ASN A 41 -7.89 9.68 -16.92
C ASN A 41 -8.99 10.77 -16.84
N GLN A 42 -8.85 11.75 -15.95
CA GLN A 42 -9.89 12.74 -15.67
C GLN A 42 -9.94 13.91 -16.67
N GLY A 43 -9.50 13.67 -17.91
CA GLY A 43 -9.47 14.70 -18.96
C GLY A 43 -8.26 15.62 -18.86
N SER A 44 -7.18 15.17 -18.22
CA SER A 44 -5.90 15.85 -18.31
C SER A 44 -5.34 15.65 -19.72
N GLU A 45 -4.97 16.74 -20.40
CA GLU A 45 -4.23 16.67 -21.68
C GLU A 45 -2.86 16.03 -21.46
N GLU A 46 -2.28 16.29 -20.29
CA GLU A 46 -1.12 15.59 -19.76
C GLU A 46 -1.56 14.21 -19.26
N GLY A 47 -0.81 13.16 -19.58
CA GLY A 47 -1.13 11.81 -19.11
C GLY A 47 -1.19 11.67 -17.59
N VAL A 48 -1.60 10.50 -17.11
CA VAL A 48 -1.59 10.21 -15.67
C VAL A 48 -0.19 9.81 -15.24
N ASP A 49 0.32 10.42 -14.18
CA ASP A 49 1.62 10.16 -13.59
C ASP A 49 1.46 9.44 -12.23
N PRO A 50 1.12 8.15 -12.20
CA PRO A 50 0.67 7.51 -10.99
C PRO A 50 1.82 7.16 -10.03
N TYR A 51 1.53 7.24 -8.73
CA TYR A 51 2.34 6.67 -7.65
C TYR A 51 1.43 6.06 -6.57
N VAL A 52 1.99 5.18 -5.74
CA VAL A 52 1.26 4.51 -4.66
C VAL A 52 1.82 4.88 -3.29
N ILE A 53 0.92 5.03 -2.31
CA ILE A 53 1.24 5.13 -0.90
C ILE A 53 0.60 3.94 -0.16
N ILE A 54 1.42 3.13 0.48
CA ILE A 54 1.00 2.06 1.39
C ILE A 54 1.06 2.62 2.81
N LYS A 55 -0.04 2.58 3.55
CA LYS A 55 -0.16 3.08 4.92
C LYS A 55 -0.56 1.96 5.87
N CYS A 56 0.11 1.86 7.00
CA CYS A 56 -0.28 0.96 8.08
C CYS A 56 0.08 1.58 9.43
N GLU A 57 -0.92 1.76 10.30
CA GLU A 57 -0.74 2.22 11.68
C GLU A 57 0.04 3.54 11.90
N GLY A 58 0.16 4.39 10.88
CA GLY A 58 0.90 5.66 10.92
C GLY A 58 2.22 5.61 10.13
N GLU A 59 2.73 4.41 9.86
CA GLU A 59 3.85 4.19 8.95
C GLU A 59 3.38 4.25 7.49
N LYS A 60 4.28 4.69 6.60
CA LYS A 60 4.00 4.71 5.17
C LYS A 60 5.21 4.36 4.30
N VAL A 61 4.95 3.67 3.21
CA VAL A 61 5.89 3.45 2.09
C VAL A 61 5.28 4.09 0.85
N GLN A 62 6.12 4.74 0.04
CA GLN A 62 5.69 5.41 -1.18
C GLN A 62 6.55 4.95 -2.35
N SER A 63 5.93 4.69 -3.51
CA SER A 63 6.66 4.38 -4.75
C SER A 63 7.23 5.64 -5.41
N PRO A 64 8.16 5.48 -6.35
CA PRO A 64 8.41 6.50 -7.36
C PRO A 64 7.14 6.84 -8.16
N VAL A 65 7.17 8.01 -8.79
CA VAL A 65 6.16 8.43 -9.78
C VAL A 65 6.50 7.78 -11.12
N LEU A 66 5.53 7.09 -11.71
CA LEU A 66 5.62 6.56 -13.07
C LEU A 66 4.98 7.56 -14.02
N LYS A 67 5.58 7.79 -15.18
CA LYS A 67 5.15 8.86 -16.09
C LYS A 67 4.19 8.36 -17.15
N ASN A 68 3.12 9.13 -17.39
CA ASN A 68 2.16 8.99 -18.49
C ASN A 68 1.68 7.53 -18.71
N THR A 69 1.05 6.93 -17.70
CA THR A 69 0.53 5.57 -17.79
C THR A 69 -0.78 5.37 -17.01
N LEU A 70 -1.72 4.64 -17.61
CA LEU A 70 -2.95 4.16 -16.97
C LEU A 70 -2.86 2.71 -16.48
N THR A 71 -1.71 2.07 -16.74
CA THR A 71 -1.40 0.70 -16.36
C THR A 71 -0.02 0.62 -15.70
N PRO A 72 0.18 1.29 -14.55
CA PRO A 72 1.48 1.32 -13.89
C PRO A 72 1.89 -0.03 -13.31
N GLU A 73 3.17 -0.38 -13.45
CA GLU A 73 3.84 -1.44 -12.70
C GLU A 73 4.68 -0.80 -11.58
N PHE A 74 4.16 -0.85 -10.35
CA PHE A 74 4.80 -0.17 -9.22
C PHE A 74 5.95 -0.97 -8.62
N ASP A 75 5.80 -2.30 -8.56
CA ASP A 75 6.74 -3.24 -7.96
C ASP A 75 7.34 -2.76 -6.61
N VAL A 76 6.48 -2.22 -5.74
CA VAL A 76 6.91 -1.64 -4.45
C VAL A 76 6.49 -2.54 -3.29
N LYS A 77 7.41 -2.75 -2.36
CA LYS A 77 7.19 -3.56 -1.17
C LYS A 77 7.24 -2.72 0.10
N GLY A 78 6.41 -3.07 1.07
CA GLY A 78 6.44 -2.52 2.41
C GLY A 78 6.33 -3.64 3.44
N LEU A 79 7.12 -3.57 4.51
CA LEU A 79 7.05 -4.46 5.65
C LEU A 79 6.57 -3.65 6.86
N PHE A 80 5.49 -4.09 7.50
CA PHE A 80 4.85 -3.37 8.60
C PHE A 80 4.69 -4.26 9.81
N TYR A 81 5.26 -3.82 10.94
CA TYR A 81 5.02 -4.40 12.25
C TYR A 81 3.76 -3.77 12.87
N ARG A 82 2.74 -4.57 13.08
CA ARG A 82 1.36 -4.16 13.38
C ARG A 82 1.01 -4.47 14.84
N LYS A 83 0.64 -3.43 15.57
CA LYS A 83 0.18 -3.49 16.97
C LYS A 83 -1.33 -3.59 17.08
N LYS A 84 -2.06 -3.21 16.03
CA LYS A 84 -3.52 -3.13 15.96
C LYS A 84 -4.00 -3.93 14.73
N PRO A 85 -3.99 -5.28 14.79
CA PRO A 85 -4.37 -6.12 13.65
C PRO A 85 -5.79 -5.86 13.11
N GLY A 86 -6.69 -5.31 13.94
CA GLY A 86 -8.02 -4.85 13.48
C GLY A 86 -8.01 -3.57 12.62
N LYS A 87 -6.89 -2.86 12.48
CA LYS A 87 -6.75 -1.72 11.57
C LYS A 87 -6.20 -2.20 10.22
N PRO A 88 -6.79 -1.83 9.08
CA PRO A 88 -6.35 -2.31 7.78
C PRO A 88 -5.02 -1.69 7.33
N VAL A 89 -4.36 -2.37 6.40
CA VAL A 89 -3.39 -1.78 5.48
C VAL A 89 -4.18 -1.02 4.42
N ILE A 90 -3.88 0.27 4.23
CA ILE A 90 -4.53 1.11 3.23
C ILE A 90 -3.52 1.38 2.10
N ILE A 91 -3.92 1.11 0.86
CA ILE A 91 -3.10 1.36 -0.32
C ILE A 91 -3.81 2.39 -1.17
N GLN A 92 -3.16 3.52 -1.41
CA GLN A 92 -3.73 4.67 -2.12
C GLN A 92 -2.96 4.93 -3.40
N ILE A 93 -3.67 5.12 -4.51
CA ILE A 93 -3.09 5.53 -5.78
C ILE A 93 -3.37 7.02 -5.99
N TRP A 94 -2.35 7.73 -6.46
CA TRP A 94 -2.38 9.15 -6.68
C TRP A 94 -1.80 9.47 -8.06
N ASN A 95 -2.29 10.53 -8.69
CA ASN A 95 -1.73 11.14 -9.88
C ASN A 95 -0.88 12.34 -9.47
N HIS A 96 0.39 12.36 -9.84
CA HIS A 96 1.26 13.48 -9.56
C HIS A 96 1.00 14.64 -10.55
N ASN A 97 0.75 15.83 -10.03
CA ASN A 97 0.52 17.03 -10.85
C ASN A 97 1.42 18.20 -10.39
N LEU A 98 1.55 19.22 -11.24
CA LEU A 98 2.40 20.39 -10.95
C LEU A 98 1.97 21.19 -9.71
N ILE A 99 0.67 21.24 -9.41
CA ILE A 99 0.12 22.06 -8.31
C ILE A 99 -0.31 21.17 -7.14
N THR A 100 -1.23 20.24 -7.39
CA THR A 100 -1.79 19.37 -6.35
C THR A 100 -1.99 17.97 -6.89
N ASP A 101 -1.40 17.00 -6.20
CA ASP A 101 -1.60 15.59 -6.53
C ASP A 101 -3.06 15.18 -6.32
N GLU A 102 -3.55 14.39 -7.27
CA GLU A 102 -4.95 13.98 -7.32
C GLU A 102 -5.11 12.55 -6.84
N PHE A 103 -6.14 12.29 -6.04
CA PHE A 103 -6.45 10.95 -5.56
C PHE A 103 -7.16 10.13 -6.65
N LEU A 104 -6.61 8.96 -6.96
CA LEU A 104 -7.18 8.05 -7.98
C LEU A 104 -7.97 6.88 -7.38
N GLY A 105 -7.78 6.58 -6.09
CA GLY A 105 -8.52 5.55 -5.39
C GLY A 105 -7.71 4.86 -4.31
N GLU A 106 -8.39 4.08 -3.47
CA GLU A 106 -7.75 3.25 -2.45
C GLU A 106 -8.36 1.85 -2.34
N VAL A 107 -7.61 0.96 -1.71
CA VAL A 107 -8.10 -0.31 -1.18
C VAL A 107 -7.68 -0.45 0.27
N ALA A 108 -8.51 -1.11 1.07
CA ALA A 108 -8.23 -1.44 2.46
C ALA A 108 -8.21 -2.96 2.63
N MET A 109 -7.11 -3.51 3.13
CA MET A 109 -6.96 -4.94 3.37
C MET A 109 -6.70 -5.21 4.85
N ALA A 110 -7.41 -6.18 5.42
CA ALA A 110 -7.27 -6.53 6.83
C ALA A 110 -5.91 -7.17 7.15
N GLY A 111 -5.34 -7.94 6.22
CA GLY A 111 -4.12 -8.73 6.45
C GLY A 111 -4.34 -9.81 7.48
N ASP A 112 -5.24 -10.75 7.15
CA ASP A 112 -5.51 -11.93 7.97
C ASP A 112 -4.32 -12.89 7.88
N PRO A 113 -3.67 -13.28 8.99
CA PRO A 113 -2.58 -14.26 8.96
C PRO A 113 -3.02 -15.66 8.49
N ASN A 114 -4.32 -15.95 8.46
CA ASN A 114 -4.87 -17.22 7.96
C ASN A 114 -5.23 -17.16 6.46
N GLU A 115 -4.96 -16.04 5.79
CA GLU A 115 -5.25 -15.86 4.37
C GLU A 115 -4.41 -16.81 3.51
N LEU A 116 -5.09 -17.75 2.83
CA LEU A 116 -4.44 -18.78 2.03
C LEU A 116 -3.88 -18.27 0.69
N HIS A 117 -4.47 -17.20 0.16
CA HIS A 117 -4.13 -16.64 -1.14
C HIS A 117 -3.59 -15.23 -0.95
N PRO A 118 -2.26 -15.02 -1.07
CA PRO A 118 -1.70 -13.70 -0.84
C PRO A 118 -2.01 -12.72 -1.96
N LEU A 119 -2.26 -13.21 -3.19
CA LEU A 119 -2.49 -12.38 -4.37
C LEU A 119 -3.97 -11.97 -4.49
N HIS A 120 -4.19 -10.66 -4.59
CA HIS A 120 -5.49 -10.03 -4.71
C HIS A 120 -5.55 -9.13 -5.94
N ILE A 121 -6.70 -9.10 -6.59
CA ILE A 121 -7.07 -8.13 -7.63
C ILE A 121 -8.32 -7.41 -7.13
N LEU A 122 -8.19 -6.14 -6.79
CA LEU A 122 -9.21 -5.37 -6.08
C LEU A 122 -9.60 -4.13 -6.87
N HIS A 123 -10.89 -3.78 -6.87
CA HIS A 123 -11.37 -2.53 -7.44
C HIS A 123 -11.00 -1.34 -6.56
N LEU A 124 -10.62 -0.23 -7.20
CA LEU A 124 -10.36 1.02 -6.50
C LEU A 124 -11.65 1.63 -5.96
N GLN A 125 -11.55 2.23 -4.76
CA GLN A 125 -12.66 2.84 -4.06
C GLN A 125 -12.37 4.31 -3.74
N GLU A 126 -13.43 5.11 -3.62
CA GLU A 126 -13.32 6.48 -3.09
C GLU A 126 -12.90 6.48 -1.60
N ARG A 127 -12.44 7.65 -1.14
CA ARG A 127 -12.06 7.84 0.26
C ARG A 127 -13.30 7.83 1.16
N GLY A 128 -13.46 6.77 1.95
CA GLY A 128 -14.46 6.66 3.02
C GLY A 128 -15.76 5.94 2.65
N ASN A 129 -16.46 5.44 3.67
CA ASN A 129 -17.62 4.52 3.60
C ASN A 129 -18.91 5.06 2.94
N LYS A 130 -18.90 6.18 2.23
CA LYS A 130 -20.12 6.75 1.61
C LYS A 130 -20.35 6.15 0.22
N ARG A 131 -21.03 4.99 0.22
CA ARG A 131 -21.48 4.24 -0.96
C ARG A 131 -20.31 3.67 -1.75
N VAL A 132 -20.43 2.41 -2.15
CA VAL A 132 -19.48 1.73 -3.03
C VAL A 132 -19.59 2.37 -4.42
N SER A 133 -18.98 3.55 -4.58
CA SER A 133 -18.71 4.14 -5.88
C SER A 133 -17.42 3.45 -6.34
N GLU A 134 -17.57 2.39 -7.13
CA GLU A 134 -16.43 1.73 -7.76
C GLU A 134 -15.76 2.75 -8.66
N LEU A 135 -14.55 3.16 -8.28
CA LEU A 135 -13.72 3.96 -9.17
C LEU A 135 -13.23 3.05 -10.30
N PRO A 136 -13.06 3.60 -11.51
CA PRO A 136 -12.44 2.83 -12.58
C PRO A 136 -11.01 2.48 -12.17
N GLY A 137 -10.69 1.21 -12.38
CA GLY A 137 -9.36 0.66 -12.20
C GLY A 137 -9.30 -0.44 -11.16
N VAL A 138 -8.31 -1.31 -11.35
CA VAL A 138 -8.03 -2.44 -10.47
C VAL A 138 -6.59 -2.40 -10.00
N LEU A 139 -6.37 -2.84 -8.78
CA LEU A 139 -5.06 -2.97 -8.16
C LEU A 139 -4.72 -4.45 -7.99
N LYS A 140 -3.55 -4.86 -8.50
CA LYS A 140 -2.95 -6.16 -8.25
C LYS A 140 -1.95 -6.03 -7.11
N VAL A 141 -2.20 -6.73 -6.02
CA VAL A 141 -1.41 -6.64 -4.79
C VAL A 141 -1.22 -8.00 -4.15
N GLN A 142 -0.06 -8.25 -3.55
CA GLN A 142 0.13 -9.35 -2.62
C GLN A 142 0.15 -8.83 -1.18
N LEU A 143 -0.56 -9.52 -0.29
CA LEU A 143 -0.52 -9.28 1.14
C LEU A 143 -0.25 -10.60 1.86
N LEU A 144 0.84 -10.63 2.61
CA LEU A 144 1.19 -11.73 3.51
C LEU A 144 1.22 -11.18 4.91
N SER A 145 0.57 -11.87 5.85
CA SER A 145 0.59 -11.51 7.26
C SER A 145 0.94 -12.72 8.11
N SER A 146 1.68 -12.50 9.19
CA SER A 146 2.10 -13.57 10.10
C SER A 146 2.09 -13.07 11.54
N ASN A 147 1.66 -13.93 12.45
CA ASN A 147 1.78 -13.73 13.89
C ASN A 147 3.19 -14.03 14.42
N VAL A 148 4.06 -14.62 13.59
CA VAL A 148 5.48 -14.82 13.89
C VAL A 148 6.25 -13.65 13.28
N LEU A 149 6.75 -12.74 14.13
CA LEU A 149 7.34 -11.46 13.72
C LEU A 149 8.64 -11.58 12.89
N THR A 150 9.23 -12.77 12.86
CA THR A 150 10.46 -13.08 12.12
C THR A 150 10.21 -13.87 10.82
N SER A 151 8.96 -14.23 10.50
CA SER A 151 8.66 -15.23 9.47
C SER A 151 8.26 -14.67 8.10
N ILE A 152 8.65 -13.44 7.76
CA ILE A 152 8.24 -12.78 6.50
C ILE A 152 9.46 -12.34 5.70
#